data_AF-A0A3N6A0X7-F1
#
_entry.id   AF-A0A3N6A0X7-F1
#
_cell.length_a   1.000
_cell.length_b   1.000
_cell.length_c   1.000
_cell.angle_alpha   90.00
_cell.angle_beta   90.00
_cell.angle_gamma   90.00
#
_symmetry.space_group_name_H-M   'P 1'
#
loop_
_entity.id
_entity.type
_entity.pdbx_description
1 polymer ?
#
loop_
_entity_poly.entity_id
_entity_poly.type
_entity_poly.pdbx_seq_one_letter_code
_entity_poly.pdbx_strand_id
1 'polypeptide(L)'
;GLVFYRTLSEFGLADDLANEFVSFRPDGGQVTKVRDVVSTDTCMKCHDDETFGFHSHGARRTVEVCILCHNPQTIDPDTGESQDMAVFIHKIHRGNSLPSVVAGKPYQIIGNAQSVHDYSNVGYPQDVRNCESCHDSEAGAAQHEAWLLHPTRAACGSCHDDVNFASGANHANGLVQTSDKFCANCHWPEGDLEFDASIKGAHVVPTASKQLPGVNLEILEVVNSAPGQTPTVKYRLTNDAGQPILPTELSSFSLLLAGPTTDYTTMIRESAAAGSVAAGDAFNYTFKAAIPATATGTFFVSADAYRNVNINPGQVKQETVRDAATNPLKYFAVGDATPQARRHIVSDAKCDTCHGDLALHGGQRFNPEYCVTCHFPAAQDAAVRPADQMPSRSIDLKFMVHRIHMGHELTRDYTIFGRSGSTHNYNEIGYPASRTNCAKCHEGTTYNIPSAGVASTVEPREFYSPIPPNSAACLGCHDSLDAAAHTYLNTANFPGGTQGESCGVCHGPNAEFAVAKVHAN
;
A
#
# COMPACT_ATOMS: atom_id res chain seq x y z
N GLY A 1 -18.05 29.26 -5.57
CA GLY A 1 -18.61 28.10 -4.85
C GLY A 1 -19.36 28.60 -3.64
N LEU A 2 -20.47 27.94 -3.32
CA LEU A 2 -21.12 28.04 -2.04
C LEU A 2 -20.60 26.88 -1.18
N VAL A 3 -20.16 27.20 0.04
CA VAL A 3 -19.72 26.22 1.03
C VAL A 3 -20.68 26.35 2.20
N PHE A 4 -21.43 25.29 2.46
CA PHE A 4 -22.35 25.21 3.59
C PHE A 4 -21.82 24.19 4.59
N TYR A 5 -21.89 24.56 5.87
CA TYR A 5 -21.72 23.62 6.96
C TYR A 5 -22.74 23.89 8.05
N ARG A 6 -23.27 22.82 8.63
CA ARG A 6 -24.08 22.87 9.84
C ARG A 6 -23.54 21.85 10.82
N THR A 7 -23.06 22.35 11.95
CA THR A 7 -22.64 21.48 13.04
C THR A 7 -23.85 20.91 13.74
N LEU A 8 -23.92 19.58 13.85
CA LEU A 8 -25.03 18.85 14.49
C LEU A 8 -24.56 18.06 15.73
N SER A 9 -23.33 18.32 16.18
CA SER A 9 -22.72 17.66 17.34
C SER A 9 -23.52 17.82 18.63
N GLU A 10 -24.28 18.91 18.80
CA GLU A 10 -25.18 19.10 19.95
C GLU A 10 -26.30 18.04 20.03
N PHE A 11 -26.58 17.36 18.91
CA PHE A 11 -27.55 16.27 18.80
C PHE A 11 -26.90 14.89 18.68
N GLY A 12 -25.57 14.79 18.77
CA GLY A 12 -24.82 13.55 18.56
C GLY A 12 -24.87 13.03 17.12
N LEU A 13 -25.10 13.91 16.14
CA LEU A 13 -25.13 13.59 14.71
C LEU A 13 -23.89 14.15 14.00
N ALA A 14 -23.53 13.52 12.87
CA ALA A 14 -22.50 14.02 11.97
C ALA A 14 -22.85 15.40 11.39
N ASP A 15 -21.84 16.21 11.12
CA ASP A 15 -22.00 17.53 10.52
C ASP A 15 -22.51 17.42 9.08
N ASP A 16 -23.46 18.29 8.72
CA ASP A 16 -24.00 18.35 7.36
C ASP A 16 -23.19 19.36 6.54
N LEU A 17 -22.56 18.89 5.46
CA LEU A 17 -21.58 19.62 4.67
C LEU A 17 -21.94 19.52 3.20
N ALA A 18 -22.03 20.67 2.53
CA ALA A 18 -22.33 20.73 1.10
C ALA A 18 -21.42 21.73 0.39
N ASN A 19 -20.92 21.33 -0.77
CA ASN A 19 -20.20 22.21 -1.69
C ASN A 19 -20.99 22.27 -2.99
N GLU A 20 -21.27 23.49 -3.44
CA GLU A 20 -21.91 23.74 -4.73
C GLU A 20 -21.10 24.77 -5.50
N PHE A 21 -20.97 24.58 -6.80
CA PHE A 21 -20.25 25.50 -7.67
C PHE A 21 -20.97 25.68 -8.99
N VAL A 22 -20.84 26.88 -9.54
CA VAL A 22 -21.33 27.22 -10.86
C VAL A 22 -20.24 27.99 -11.58
N SER A 23 -19.90 27.53 -12.77
CA SER A 23 -19.11 28.31 -13.70
C SER A 23 -20.07 29.19 -14.49
N PHE A 24 -19.80 30.50 -14.55
CA PHE A 24 -20.63 31.43 -15.30
C PHE A 24 -19.75 32.45 -16.02
N ARG A 25 -20.28 33.03 -17.10
CA ARG A 25 -19.68 34.22 -17.71
C ARG A 25 -20.43 35.47 -17.25
N PRO A 26 -19.72 36.55 -16.87
CA PRO A 26 -20.36 37.80 -16.47
C PRO A 26 -21.22 38.43 -17.57
N ASP A 27 -20.93 38.15 -18.85
CA ASP A 27 -21.72 38.64 -20.00
C ASP A 27 -22.98 37.82 -20.28
N GLY A 28 -23.27 36.79 -19.48
CA GLY A 28 -24.42 35.90 -19.66
C GLY A 28 -24.29 34.92 -20.84
N GLY A 29 -23.14 34.90 -21.52
CA GLY A 29 -22.89 33.96 -22.60
C GLY A 29 -22.68 32.52 -22.12
N GLN A 30 -22.71 31.58 -23.06
CA GLN A 30 -22.40 30.18 -22.75
C GLN A 30 -20.95 30.03 -22.28
N VAL A 31 -20.77 29.30 -21.18
CA VAL A 31 -19.45 28.91 -20.67
C VAL A 31 -18.85 27.89 -21.63
N THR A 32 -17.73 28.25 -22.25
CA THR A 32 -17.01 27.40 -23.21
C THR A 32 -15.62 27.02 -22.74
N LYS A 33 -15.15 27.59 -21.62
CA LYS A 33 -13.85 27.33 -21.01
C LYS A 33 -14.00 27.29 -19.49
N VAL A 34 -13.56 26.21 -18.89
CA VAL A 34 -13.40 26.03 -17.43
C VAL A 34 -11.99 25.54 -17.15
N ARG A 35 -11.55 25.63 -15.89
CA ARG A 35 -10.34 24.96 -15.42
C ARG A 35 -10.75 23.71 -14.65
N ASP A 36 -10.61 22.55 -15.27
CA ASP A 36 -11.08 21.25 -14.75
C ASP A 36 -10.04 20.17 -15.08
N VAL A 37 -9.06 20.00 -14.19
CA VAL A 37 -7.84 19.21 -14.44
C VAL A 37 -7.83 17.88 -13.68
N VAL A 38 -8.43 17.84 -12.50
CA VAL A 38 -8.50 16.66 -11.62
C VAL A 38 -9.85 16.66 -10.93
N SER A 39 -10.52 15.50 -10.92
CA SER A 39 -11.77 15.28 -10.18
C SER A 39 -11.49 14.99 -8.71
N THR A 40 -12.38 15.41 -7.82
CA THR A 40 -12.33 15.06 -6.38
C THR A 40 -12.33 13.54 -6.15
N ASP A 41 -12.99 12.78 -7.02
CA ASP A 41 -13.10 11.32 -6.88
C ASP A 41 -11.75 10.59 -6.96
N THR A 42 -10.76 11.15 -7.68
CA THR A 42 -9.42 10.53 -7.74
C THR A 42 -8.70 10.65 -6.42
N CYS A 43 -8.92 11.74 -5.67
CA CYS A 43 -8.41 11.91 -4.31
C CYS A 43 -9.03 10.87 -3.35
N MET A 44 -10.31 10.53 -3.57
CA MET A 44 -11.10 9.65 -2.68
C MET A 44 -10.71 8.17 -2.80
N LYS A 45 -9.86 7.82 -3.77
CA LYS A 45 -9.20 6.51 -3.81
C LYS A 45 -8.42 6.30 -2.52
N CYS A 46 -7.55 7.25 -2.16
CA CYS A 46 -6.71 7.18 -0.96
C CYS A 46 -7.35 7.84 0.27
N HIS A 47 -8.03 8.97 0.09
CA HIS A 47 -8.68 9.70 1.18
C HIS A 47 -10.14 9.24 1.37
N ASP A 48 -10.83 9.77 2.37
CA ASP A 48 -12.28 9.63 2.50
C ASP A 48 -12.93 10.95 2.93
N ASP A 49 -14.25 10.97 2.98
CA ASP A 49 -15.01 12.17 3.33
C ASP A 49 -14.74 12.68 4.75
N GLU A 50 -14.17 11.86 5.64
CA GLU A 50 -13.84 12.32 7.00
C GLU A 50 -12.55 13.11 7.01
N THR A 51 -11.53 12.60 6.31
CA THR A 51 -10.19 13.20 6.30
C THR A 51 -10.02 14.23 5.19
N PHE A 52 -10.79 14.11 4.10
CA PHE A 52 -10.75 15.04 2.98
C PHE A 52 -11.74 16.19 3.16
N GLY A 53 -11.38 17.06 4.09
CA GLY A 53 -12.09 18.31 4.32
C GLY A 53 -11.18 19.30 5.01
N PHE A 54 -10.98 20.47 4.38
CA PHE A 54 -10.04 21.46 4.88
C PHE A 54 -10.73 22.79 5.20
N HIS A 55 -10.22 23.47 6.21
CA HIS A 55 -10.75 24.74 6.73
C HIS A 55 -12.21 24.66 7.20
N SER A 56 -12.66 25.64 7.99
CA SER A 56 -14.07 25.79 8.37
C SER A 56 -14.72 24.48 8.89
N HIS A 57 -14.05 23.76 9.78
CA HIS A 57 -14.49 22.44 10.30
C HIS A 57 -14.63 21.36 9.22
N GLY A 58 -13.72 21.37 8.23
CA GLY A 58 -13.69 20.37 7.16
C GLY A 58 -14.71 20.63 6.03
N ALA A 59 -15.26 21.84 5.94
CA ALA A 59 -16.33 22.15 5.03
C ALA A 59 -15.91 22.28 3.55
N ARG A 60 -14.63 22.45 3.23
CA ARG A 60 -14.15 22.52 1.83
C ARG A 60 -13.64 21.14 1.42
N ARG A 61 -14.39 20.46 0.56
CA ARG A 61 -14.20 19.04 0.22
C ARG A 61 -14.11 18.75 -1.28
N THR A 62 -14.16 19.78 -2.11
CA THR A 62 -14.13 19.63 -3.57
C THR A 62 -13.00 20.44 -4.17
N VAL A 63 -12.32 19.87 -5.16
CA VAL A 63 -11.21 20.52 -5.88
C VAL A 63 -11.64 21.89 -6.43
N GLU A 64 -12.88 21.99 -6.93
CA GLU A 64 -13.47 23.20 -7.50
C GLU A 64 -13.61 24.33 -6.48
N VAL A 65 -13.79 24.01 -5.20
CA VAL A 65 -13.76 24.99 -4.11
C VAL A 65 -12.32 25.36 -3.76
N CYS A 66 -11.40 24.38 -3.69
CA CYS A 66 -10.00 24.61 -3.33
C CYS A 66 -9.32 25.61 -4.28
N ILE A 67 -9.49 25.46 -5.59
CA ILE A 67 -8.82 26.28 -6.62
C ILE A 67 -9.27 27.76 -6.63
N LEU A 68 -10.37 28.11 -5.95
CA LEU A 68 -10.79 29.50 -5.79
C LEU A 68 -9.80 30.29 -4.93
N CYS A 69 -9.17 29.62 -3.96
CA CYS A 69 -8.24 30.22 -3.00
C CYS A 69 -6.79 29.78 -3.25
N HIS A 70 -6.56 28.51 -3.60
CA HIS A 70 -5.24 27.96 -3.89
C HIS A 70 -4.82 28.26 -5.33
N ASN A 71 -4.51 29.54 -5.59
CA ASN A 71 -4.12 30.06 -6.89
C ASN A 71 -2.64 30.50 -6.90
N PRO A 72 -2.05 30.82 -8.06
CA PRO A 72 -0.62 31.18 -8.18
C PRO A 72 -0.15 32.39 -7.36
N GLN A 73 -1.07 33.22 -6.87
CA GLN A 73 -0.75 34.40 -6.06
C GLN A 73 -0.79 34.10 -4.55
N THR A 74 -1.28 32.92 -4.16
CA THR A 74 -1.41 32.54 -2.75
C THR A 74 -0.08 32.00 -2.26
N ILE A 75 0.58 32.80 -1.44
CA ILE A 75 1.88 32.49 -0.81
C ILE A 75 1.68 32.55 0.70
N ASP A 76 2.22 31.55 1.41
CA ASP A 76 2.36 31.64 2.86
C ASP A 76 3.38 32.75 3.20
N PRO A 77 2.98 33.85 3.86
CA PRO A 77 3.88 34.96 4.15
C PRO A 77 4.98 34.60 5.16
N ASP A 78 4.78 33.57 5.99
CA ASP A 78 5.71 33.19 7.05
C ASP A 78 6.84 32.30 6.52
N THR A 79 6.55 31.44 5.54
CA THR A 79 7.52 30.49 4.95
C THR A 79 7.99 30.88 3.55
N GLY A 80 7.20 31.71 2.85
CA GLY A 80 7.41 32.02 1.43
C GLY A 80 7.01 30.88 0.49
N GLU A 81 6.46 29.78 0.98
CA GLU A 81 6.03 28.65 0.16
C GLU A 81 4.73 28.97 -0.59
N SER A 82 4.64 28.52 -1.84
CA SER A 82 3.44 28.68 -2.65
C SER A 82 2.35 27.71 -2.20
N GLN A 83 1.13 28.22 -2.11
CA GLN A 83 -0.09 27.46 -1.89
C GLN A 83 -0.94 27.40 -3.17
N ASP A 84 -0.35 27.61 -4.35
CA ASP A 84 -1.00 27.29 -5.61
C ASP A 84 -1.37 25.81 -5.64
N MET A 85 -2.58 25.46 -6.09
CA MET A 85 -3.09 24.09 -6.00
C MET A 85 -2.12 23.07 -6.62
N ALA A 86 -1.54 23.38 -7.78
CA ALA A 86 -0.60 22.48 -8.45
C ALA A 86 0.72 22.33 -7.66
N VAL A 87 1.25 23.42 -7.10
CA VAL A 87 2.50 23.37 -6.33
C VAL A 87 2.30 22.68 -5.00
N PHE A 88 1.24 23.07 -4.28
CA PHE A 88 0.99 22.63 -2.92
C PHE A 88 0.73 21.14 -2.86
N ILE A 89 -0.19 20.63 -3.68
CA ILE A 89 -0.57 19.21 -3.67
C ILE A 89 0.60 18.33 -4.10
N HIS A 90 1.36 18.71 -5.13
CA HIS A 90 2.56 17.97 -5.51
C HIS A 90 3.60 17.93 -4.38
N LYS A 91 3.88 19.06 -3.72
CA LYS A 91 4.84 19.09 -2.62
C LYS A 91 4.38 18.26 -1.42
N ILE A 92 3.10 18.33 -1.03
CA ILE A 92 2.55 17.47 0.04
C ILE A 92 2.81 16.00 -0.27
N HIS A 93 2.44 15.53 -1.46
CA HIS A 93 2.55 14.12 -1.82
C HIS A 93 3.97 13.70 -2.19
N ARG A 94 4.85 14.65 -2.54
CA ARG A 94 6.29 14.36 -2.65
C ARG A 94 6.94 14.25 -1.27
N GLY A 95 6.45 15.02 -0.29
CA GLY A 95 6.66 14.84 1.15
C GLY A 95 8.12 14.58 1.53
N ASN A 96 8.36 13.45 2.21
CA ASN A 96 9.70 13.04 2.68
C ASN A 96 10.73 12.82 1.57
N SER A 97 10.27 12.71 0.32
CA SER A 97 11.10 12.47 -0.85
C SER A 97 11.34 13.74 -1.68
N LEU A 98 10.87 14.90 -1.21
CA LEU A 98 11.25 16.19 -1.80
C LEU A 98 12.76 16.39 -1.69
N PRO A 99 13.46 16.77 -2.78
CA PRO A 99 14.88 17.08 -2.73
C PRO A 99 15.25 18.07 -1.61
N SER A 100 14.44 19.12 -1.38
CA SER A 100 14.69 20.05 -0.28
C SER A 100 14.56 19.41 1.11
N VAL A 101 13.58 18.54 1.31
CA VAL A 101 13.34 17.83 2.58
C VAL A 101 14.47 16.86 2.87
N VAL A 102 14.90 16.10 1.85
CA VAL A 102 16.09 15.23 1.93
C VAL A 102 17.35 16.04 2.25
N ALA A 103 17.46 17.27 1.75
CA ALA A 103 18.55 18.19 2.07
C ALA A 103 18.42 18.87 3.45
N GLY A 104 17.39 18.54 4.24
CA GLY A 104 17.18 19.03 5.59
C GLY A 104 16.37 20.33 5.71
N LYS A 105 15.76 20.81 4.62
CA LYS A 105 14.82 21.94 4.65
C LYS A 105 13.38 21.40 4.73
N PRO A 106 12.67 21.56 5.85
CA PRO A 106 11.31 21.05 5.98
C PRO A 106 10.34 21.79 5.04
N TYR A 107 9.27 21.10 4.63
CA TYR A 107 8.16 21.69 3.89
C TYR A 107 6.99 21.98 4.83
N GLN A 108 6.85 23.24 5.22
CA GLN A 108 5.89 23.70 6.21
C GLN A 108 4.99 24.81 5.64
N ILE A 109 3.74 24.84 6.09
CA ILE A 109 2.81 25.95 5.88
C ILE A 109 2.33 26.44 7.25
N ILE A 110 2.35 27.74 7.47
CA ILE A 110 1.81 28.37 8.67
C ILE A 110 0.34 28.73 8.44
N GLY A 111 -0.53 28.03 9.17
CA GLY A 111 -1.97 28.10 9.05
C GLY A 111 -2.62 29.12 10.00
N ASN A 112 -3.93 28.95 10.19
CA ASN A 112 -4.73 29.81 11.05
C ASN A 112 -4.21 29.76 12.49
N ALA A 113 -4.17 30.92 13.15
CA ALA A 113 -3.65 31.07 14.51
C ALA A 113 -2.21 30.54 14.68
N GLN A 114 -1.39 30.67 13.62
CA GLN A 114 0.02 30.28 13.61
C GLN A 114 0.22 28.77 13.84
N SER A 115 -0.76 27.95 13.43
CA SER A 115 -0.61 26.49 13.43
C SER A 115 0.43 26.06 12.41
N VAL A 116 1.42 25.28 12.85
CA VAL A 116 2.45 24.72 11.94
C VAL A 116 1.89 23.45 11.31
N HIS A 117 1.81 23.43 9.97
CA HIS A 117 1.49 22.23 9.20
C HIS A 117 2.76 21.75 8.49
N ASP A 118 3.37 20.68 9.01
CA ASP A 118 4.59 20.09 8.45
C ASP A 118 4.27 18.85 7.62
N TYR A 119 4.59 18.92 6.32
CA TYR A 119 4.35 17.83 5.37
C TYR A 119 5.63 17.04 5.06
N SER A 120 6.74 17.33 5.75
CA SER A 120 8.05 16.70 5.50
C SER A 120 8.07 15.19 5.78
N ASN A 121 7.12 14.69 6.59
CA ASN A 121 7.04 13.27 6.93
C ASN A 121 5.97 12.52 6.11
N VAL A 122 5.24 13.21 5.22
CA VAL A 122 4.27 12.57 4.35
C VAL A 122 4.99 11.57 3.45
N GLY A 123 4.59 10.31 3.50
CA GLY A 123 5.05 9.26 2.61
C GLY A 123 3.95 8.87 1.63
N TYR A 124 4.18 9.05 0.33
CA TYR A 124 3.24 8.59 -0.68
C TYR A 124 3.30 7.06 -0.80
N PRO A 125 2.15 6.36 -0.76
CA PRO A 125 2.12 4.88 -0.74
C PRO A 125 2.55 4.21 -2.05
N GLN A 126 2.67 4.97 -3.15
CA GLN A 126 3.09 4.50 -4.48
C GLN A 126 4.40 5.16 -4.91
N ASP A 127 4.92 4.74 -6.07
CA ASP A 127 5.89 5.56 -6.78
C ASP A 127 5.22 6.85 -7.28
N VAL A 128 5.72 8.01 -6.85
CA VAL A 128 5.15 9.32 -7.20
C VAL A 128 5.14 9.60 -8.72
N ARG A 129 5.92 8.84 -9.51
CA ARG A 129 5.90 8.91 -10.96
C ARG A 129 4.58 8.41 -11.57
N ASN A 130 3.76 7.69 -10.80
CA ASN A 130 2.43 7.29 -11.24
C ASN A 130 1.46 8.50 -11.26
N CYS A 131 1.56 9.33 -12.30
CA CYS A 131 0.74 10.55 -12.45
C CYS A 131 -0.77 10.25 -12.51
N GLU A 132 -1.14 9.09 -13.08
CA GLU A 132 -2.52 8.67 -13.32
C GLU A 132 -3.28 8.32 -12.04
N SER A 133 -2.57 8.17 -10.91
CA SER A 133 -3.17 8.06 -9.57
C SER A 133 -4.09 9.25 -9.25
N CYS A 134 -3.69 10.46 -9.67
CA CYS A 134 -4.46 11.69 -9.50
C CYS A 134 -5.01 12.21 -10.84
N HIS A 135 -4.22 12.15 -11.91
CA HIS A 135 -4.58 12.60 -13.26
C HIS A 135 -5.20 11.47 -14.08
N ASP A 136 -6.30 10.92 -13.57
CA ASP A 136 -7.01 9.79 -14.16
C ASP A 136 -7.88 10.26 -15.35
N SER A 137 -7.67 9.65 -16.53
CA SER A 137 -8.48 9.93 -17.71
C SER A 137 -9.92 9.46 -17.57
N GLU A 138 -10.18 8.44 -16.75
CA GLU A 138 -11.50 7.85 -16.56
C GLU A 138 -12.34 8.61 -15.52
N ALA A 139 -11.73 9.52 -14.75
CA ALA A 139 -12.41 10.31 -13.73
C ALA A 139 -13.22 11.50 -14.29
N GLY A 140 -13.30 11.66 -15.61
CA GLY A 140 -14.22 12.57 -16.28
C GLY A 140 -13.83 14.05 -16.29
N ALA A 141 -12.66 14.44 -15.78
CA ALA A 141 -12.18 15.82 -15.83
C ALA A 141 -11.90 16.25 -17.29
N ALA A 142 -12.48 17.38 -17.70
CA ALA A 142 -12.48 17.82 -19.10
C ALA A 142 -11.08 18.20 -19.63
N GLN A 143 -10.14 18.53 -18.76
CA GLN A 143 -8.76 18.90 -19.08
C GLN A 143 -7.75 18.00 -18.36
N HIS A 144 -8.08 16.72 -18.17
CA HIS A 144 -7.20 15.75 -17.52
C HIS A 144 -5.79 15.67 -18.13
N GLU A 145 -5.61 15.98 -19.42
CA GLU A 145 -4.28 16.00 -20.07
C GLU A 145 -3.45 17.26 -19.80
N ALA A 146 -3.92 18.22 -19.00
CA ALA A 146 -3.20 19.48 -18.81
C ALA A 146 -1.80 19.30 -18.19
N TRP A 147 -1.60 18.31 -17.32
CA TRP A 147 -0.28 17.97 -16.77
C TRP A 147 0.71 17.51 -17.85
N LEU A 148 0.19 16.93 -18.93
CA LEU A 148 0.94 16.36 -20.03
C LEU A 148 1.21 17.39 -21.14
N LEU A 149 0.22 18.22 -21.46
CA LEU A 149 0.29 19.15 -22.58
C LEU A 149 0.85 20.53 -22.22
N HIS A 150 0.87 20.87 -20.93
CA HIS A 150 1.22 22.21 -20.46
C HIS A 150 2.25 22.18 -19.31
N PRO A 151 3.49 21.70 -19.56
CA PRO A 151 4.56 21.75 -18.56
C PRO A 151 4.87 23.20 -18.17
N THR A 152 4.97 23.45 -16.87
CA THR A 152 5.31 24.76 -16.31
C THR A 152 6.35 24.62 -15.23
N ARG A 153 7.18 25.65 -15.03
CA ARG A 153 8.16 25.67 -13.93
C ARG A 153 7.53 25.44 -12.56
N ALA A 154 6.34 26.00 -12.32
CA ALA A 154 5.65 25.85 -11.05
C ALA A 154 5.28 24.40 -10.77
N ALA A 155 4.65 23.72 -11.73
CA ALA A 155 4.22 22.33 -11.56
C ALA A 155 5.38 21.33 -11.60
N CYS A 156 6.42 21.55 -12.40
CA CYS A 156 7.58 20.66 -12.44
C CYS A 156 8.48 20.87 -11.20
N GLY A 157 8.71 22.13 -10.84
CA GLY A 157 9.53 22.53 -9.69
C GLY A 157 8.89 22.25 -8.34
N SER A 158 7.64 21.78 -8.28
CA SER A 158 7.02 21.32 -7.04
C SER A 158 7.49 19.92 -6.61
N CYS A 159 7.88 19.07 -7.56
CA CYS A 159 8.51 17.78 -7.25
C CYS A 159 10.04 17.83 -7.41
N HIS A 160 10.52 18.60 -8.40
CA HIS A 160 11.92 18.86 -8.68
C HIS A 160 12.36 20.19 -8.04
N ASP A 161 12.20 20.30 -6.72
CA ASP A 161 12.33 21.58 -6.01
C ASP A 161 13.78 22.00 -5.70
N ASP A 162 14.75 21.19 -6.12
CA ASP A 162 16.17 21.51 -6.22
C ASP A 162 16.56 22.13 -7.57
N VAL A 163 15.63 22.18 -8.53
CA VAL A 163 15.87 22.80 -9.85
C VAL A 163 15.66 24.30 -9.79
N ASN A 164 16.72 25.05 -10.09
CA ASN A 164 16.64 26.50 -10.24
C ASN A 164 16.59 26.89 -11.72
N PHE A 165 15.39 27.09 -12.23
CA PHE A 165 15.19 27.49 -13.62
C PHE A 165 15.81 28.84 -13.99
N ALA A 166 15.97 29.77 -13.04
CA ALA A 166 16.53 31.09 -13.32
C ALA A 166 18.05 31.07 -13.51
N SER A 167 18.76 30.23 -12.76
CA SER A 167 20.21 30.03 -12.92
C SER A 167 20.57 28.86 -13.83
N GLY A 168 19.63 27.97 -14.11
CA GLY A 168 19.85 26.70 -14.79
C GLY A 168 20.47 25.63 -13.88
N ALA A 169 20.70 25.91 -12.59
CA ALA A 169 21.25 24.92 -11.67
C ALA A 169 20.30 23.72 -11.58
N ASN A 170 20.88 22.51 -11.68
CA ASN A 170 20.17 21.23 -11.75
C ASN A 170 19.19 21.10 -12.94
N HIS A 171 19.24 22.01 -13.92
CA HIS A 171 18.44 21.95 -15.14
C HIS A 171 19.33 21.77 -16.38
N ALA A 172 19.31 20.57 -16.98
CA ALA A 172 19.93 20.24 -18.27
C ALA A 172 21.21 21.02 -18.63
N ASN A 173 22.36 20.65 -18.05
CA ASN A 173 23.67 21.29 -18.29
C ASN A 173 23.70 22.82 -18.04
N GLY A 174 22.90 23.35 -17.11
CA GLY A 174 22.89 24.78 -16.80
C GLY A 174 21.92 25.59 -17.65
N LEU A 175 20.91 24.95 -18.27
CA LEU A 175 19.97 25.62 -19.16
C LEU A 175 19.00 26.51 -18.37
N VAL A 176 19.13 27.83 -18.53
CA VAL A 176 18.23 28.82 -17.94
C VAL A 176 16.88 28.82 -18.66
N GLN A 177 15.78 28.89 -17.90
CA GLN A 177 14.41 29.04 -18.38
C GLN A 177 13.71 30.21 -17.67
N THR A 178 13.47 31.30 -18.41
CA THR A 178 12.77 32.51 -17.91
C THR A 178 11.29 32.57 -18.30
N SER A 179 10.83 31.70 -19.21
CA SER A 179 9.41 31.52 -19.56
C SER A 179 9.03 30.04 -19.68
N ASP A 180 7.76 29.69 -19.44
CA ASP A 180 7.24 28.32 -19.64
C ASP A 180 6.98 27.99 -21.13
N LYS A 181 7.06 29.00 -22.01
CA LYS A 181 6.73 28.90 -23.45
C LYS A 181 7.49 27.83 -24.22
N PHE A 182 8.66 27.43 -23.74
CA PHE A 182 9.55 26.50 -24.43
C PHE A 182 9.63 25.13 -23.77
N CYS A 183 8.99 24.94 -22.60
CA CYS A 183 9.05 23.68 -21.87
C CYS A 183 8.57 22.51 -22.73
N ALA A 184 7.42 22.65 -23.41
CA ALA A 184 6.85 21.61 -24.26
C ALA A 184 7.68 21.26 -25.52
N ASN A 185 8.65 22.10 -25.90
CA ASN A 185 9.54 21.80 -27.03
C ASN A 185 10.61 20.76 -26.67
N CYS A 186 10.97 20.66 -25.38
CA CYS A 186 11.96 19.71 -24.88
C CYS A 186 11.34 18.62 -24.00
N HIS A 187 10.21 18.92 -23.35
CA HIS A 187 9.41 18.02 -22.53
C HIS A 187 8.06 17.81 -23.21
N TRP A 188 8.05 16.98 -24.24
CA TRP A 188 6.84 16.64 -24.98
C TRP A 188 6.04 15.55 -24.23
N PRO A 189 4.76 15.31 -24.58
CA PRO A 189 3.91 14.34 -23.90
C PRO A 189 4.50 12.93 -23.78
N GLU A 190 4.85 12.34 -24.92
CA GLU A 190 5.26 10.94 -25.01
C GLU A 190 6.26 10.78 -26.16
N GLY A 191 7.41 10.18 -25.89
CA GLY A 191 8.37 9.81 -26.91
C GLY A 191 8.35 8.32 -27.24
N ASP A 192 9.19 7.93 -28.19
CA ASP A 192 9.28 6.55 -28.66
C ASP A 192 9.99 5.62 -27.66
N LEU A 193 10.70 6.17 -26.68
CA LEU A 193 11.52 5.43 -25.73
C LEU A 193 11.09 5.72 -24.28
N GLU A 194 11.09 4.68 -23.44
CA GLU A 194 10.99 4.88 -22.00
C GLU A 194 12.23 5.61 -21.47
N PHE A 195 12.05 6.37 -20.39
CA PHE A 195 13.12 7.11 -19.70
C PHE A 195 13.79 8.22 -20.51
N ASP A 196 13.16 8.67 -21.59
CA ASP A 196 13.57 9.85 -22.35
C ASP A 196 13.16 11.18 -21.66
N ALA A 197 13.24 12.30 -22.39
CA ALA A 197 12.89 13.62 -21.87
C ALA A 197 11.39 13.95 -21.94
N SER A 198 10.57 13.08 -22.56
CA SER A 198 9.13 13.22 -22.57
C SER A 198 8.56 13.08 -21.16
N ILE A 199 7.38 13.64 -20.92
CA ILE A 199 6.75 13.60 -19.60
C ILE A 199 6.40 12.15 -19.24
N LYS A 200 5.72 11.39 -20.11
CA LYS A 200 5.45 9.97 -19.83
C LYS A 200 6.72 9.14 -19.74
N GLY A 201 7.67 9.34 -20.65
CA GLY A 201 8.93 8.60 -20.66
C GLY A 201 9.76 8.81 -19.40
N ALA A 202 9.93 10.05 -18.96
CA ALA A 202 10.70 10.40 -17.75
C ALA A 202 10.05 9.87 -16.45
N HIS A 203 8.73 9.69 -16.45
CA HIS A 203 7.95 9.21 -15.30
C HIS A 203 7.50 7.74 -15.46
N VAL A 204 8.20 6.93 -16.26
CA VAL A 204 7.99 5.47 -16.24
C VAL A 204 8.38 4.92 -14.88
N VAL A 205 7.49 4.15 -14.26
CA VAL A 205 7.77 3.35 -13.07
C VAL A 205 8.60 2.13 -13.51
N PRO A 206 9.82 1.91 -12.97
CA PRO A 206 10.74 0.90 -13.48
C PRO A 206 10.19 -0.52 -13.48
N THR A 207 9.39 -0.88 -12.47
CA THR A 207 8.73 -2.19 -12.36
C THR A 207 7.60 -2.40 -13.37
N ALA A 208 7.14 -1.34 -14.03
CA ALA A 208 6.15 -1.37 -15.10
C ALA A 208 6.76 -1.13 -16.50
N SER A 209 8.10 -1.14 -16.61
CA SER A 209 8.81 -0.86 -17.86
C SER A 209 8.52 -1.95 -18.91
N LYS A 210 8.23 -1.52 -20.14
CA LYS A 210 8.08 -2.37 -21.33
C LYS A 210 9.37 -3.10 -21.72
N GLN A 211 10.51 -2.72 -21.14
CA GLN A 211 11.79 -3.42 -21.31
C GLN A 211 11.88 -4.71 -20.48
N LEU A 212 10.99 -4.90 -19.51
CA LEU A 212 10.91 -6.13 -18.73
C LEU A 212 10.31 -7.25 -19.61
N PRO A 213 10.98 -8.41 -19.75
CA PRO A 213 10.46 -9.48 -20.58
C PRO A 213 9.33 -10.29 -19.92
N GLY A 214 9.03 -10.04 -18.65
CA GLY A 214 7.99 -10.69 -17.86
C GLY A 214 8.37 -12.07 -17.33
N VAL A 215 7.94 -12.41 -16.12
CA VAL A 215 8.06 -13.76 -15.55
C VAL A 215 6.67 -14.27 -15.20
N ASN A 216 6.18 -15.24 -15.97
CA ASN A 216 4.89 -15.87 -15.78
C ASN A 216 5.09 -17.26 -15.15
N LEU A 217 4.54 -17.45 -13.95
CA LEU A 217 4.63 -18.71 -13.21
C LEU A 217 3.23 -19.27 -12.91
N GLU A 218 3.00 -20.52 -13.31
CA GLU A 218 1.73 -21.22 -13.09
C GLU A 218 1.98 -22.57 -12.40
N ILE A 219 1.31 -22.84 -11.29
CA ILE A 219 1.34 -24.16 -10.64
C ILE A 219 0.23 -25.03 -11.21
N LEU A 220 0.59 -26.09 -11.92
CA LEU A 220 -0.32 -26.98 -12.63
C LEU A 220 -0.91 -28.03 -11.68
N GLU A 221 -0.03 -28.72 -10.95
CA GLU A 221 -0.38 -29.92 -10.18
C GLU A 221 0.51 -30.08 -8.95
N VAL A 222 -0.05 -30.70 -7.90
CA VAL A 222 0.69 -31.14 -6.71
C VAL A 222 0.33 -32.59 -6.45
N VAL A 223 1.33 -33.48 -6.37
CA VAL A 223 1.19 -34.90 -6.07
C VAL A 223 2.04 -35.29 -4.87
N ASN A 224 1.85 -36.51 -4.35
CA ASN A 224 2.55 -37.01 -3.14
C ASN A 224 2.33 -36.11 -1.91
N SER A 225 1.07 -35.71 -1.71
CA SER A 225 0.67 -34.70 -0.73
C SER A 225 0.03 -35.27 0.55
N ALA A 226 0.12 -36.59 0.79
CA ALA A 226 -0.40 -37.16 2.02
C ALA A 226 0.47 -36.82 3.24
N PRO A 227 -0.04 -36.91 4.48
CA PRO A 227 0.76 -36.70 5.68
C PRO A 227 2.02 -37.58 5.68
N GLY A 228 3.17 -36.98 5.99
CA GLY A 228 4.48 -37.66 5.99
C GLY A 228 5.13 -37.82 4.62
N GLN A 229 4.47 -37.42 3.52
CA GLN A 229 5.05 -37.46 2.17
C GLN A 229 5.74 -36.14 1.81
N THR A 230 6.66 -36.22 0.85
CA THR A 230 7.32 -35.07 0.20
C THR A 230 6.58 -34.69 -1.09
N PRO A 231 5.89 -33.54 -1.13
CA PRO A 231 5.10 -33.15 -2.30
C PRO A 231 5.97 -32.91 -3.53
N THR A 232 5.43 -33.27 -4.70
CA THR A 232 6.01 -32.93 -6.00
C THR A 232 5.09 -31.95 -6.73
N VAL A 233 5.65 -30.82 -7.14
CA VAL A 233 4.95 -29.71 -7.79
C VAL A 233 5.30 -29.70 -9.26
N LYS A 234 4.28 -29.76 -10.12
CA LYS A 234 4.42 -29.49 -11.54
C LYS A 234 4.04 -28.04 -11.81
N TYR A 235 4.92 -27.27 -12.45
CA TYR A 235 4.70 -25.86 -12.74
C TYR A 235 5.23 -25.47 -14.12
N ARG A 236 4.67 -24.41 -14.70
CA ARG A 236 5.11 -23.79 -15.95
C ARG A 236 5.73 -22.43 -15.68
N LEU A 237 6.83 -22.13 -16.35
CA LEU A 237 7.57 -20.88 -16.19
C LEU A 237 7.94 -20.32 -17.58
N THR A 238 7.36 -19.17 -17.93
CA THR A 238 7.53 -18.52 -19.25
C THR A 238 7.75 -17.02 -19.13
N ASN A 239 8.18 -16.37 -20.21
CA ASN A 239 8.14 -14.92 -20.34
C ASN A 239 6.84 -14.44 -21.01
N ASP A 240 6.66 -13.14 -21.23
CA ASP A 240 5.45 -12.58 -21.86
C ASP A 240 5.31 -12.93 -23.33
N ALA A 241 6.43 -13.27 -23.99
CA ALA A 241 6.44 -13.82 -25.35
C ALA A 241 6.09 -15.32 -25.39
N GLY A 242 5.76 -15.94 -24.26
CA GLY A 242 5.44 -17.37 -24.14
C GLY A 242 6.63 -18.31 -24.25
N GLN A 243 7.87 -17.78 -24.23
CA GLN A 243 9.09 -18.58 -24.27
C GLN A 243 9.38 -19.16 -22.88
N PRO A 244 9.84 -20.41 -22.77
CA PRO A 244 10.17 -21.01 -21.48
C PRO A 244 11.38 -20.30 -20.85
N ILE A 245 11.32 -20.11 -19.53
CA ILE A 245 12.47 -19.66 -18.72
C ILE A 245 13.00 -20.87 -17.95
N LEU A 246 14.30 -21.12 -17.98
CA LEU A 246 14.88 -22.17 -17.16
C LEU A 246 14.90 -21.72 -15.70
N PRO A 247 14.53 -22.59 -14.73
CA PRO A 247 14.53 -22.23 -13.31
C PRO A 247 15.88 -21.70 -12.79
N THR A 248 16.99 -22.12 -13.41
CA THR A 248 18.36 -21.68 -13.10
C THR A 248 18.72 -20.30 -13.67
N GLU A 249 17.93 -19.76 -14.61
CA GLU A 249 18.10 -18.41 -15.15
C GLU A 249 17.49 -17.34 -14.23
N LEU A 250 16.59 -17.73 -13.32
CA LEU A 250 16.03 -16.83 -12.32
C LEU A 250 17.10 -16.42 -11.30
N SER A 251 17.09 -15.14 -10.93
CA SER A 251 17.97 -14.62 -9.87
C SER A 251 17.58 -15.14 -8.49
N SER A 252 16.28 -15.40 -8.29
CA SER A 252 15.76 -16.14 -7.14
C SER A 252 14.52 -16.90 -7.57
N PHE A 253 14.40 -18.14 -7.11
CA PHE A 253 13.19 -18.92 -7.25
C PHE A 253 13.02 -19.83 -6.04
N SER A 254 11.87 -19.73 -5.38
CA SER A 254 11.54 -20.61 -4.27
C SER A 254 10.08 -21.01 -4.32
N LEU A 255 9.84 -22.29 -4.07
CA LEU A 255 8.51 -22.83 -3.81
C LEU A 255 8.25 -22.83 -2.31
N LEU A 256 7.00 -22.52 -1.97
CA LEU A 256 6.49 -22.49 -0.60
C LEU A 256 5.41 -23.54 -0.47
N LEU A 257 5.45 -24.27 0.63
CA LEU A 257 4.42 -25.19 1.08
C LEU A 257 3.94 -24.70 2.44
N ALA A 258 2.65 -24.40 2.56
CA ALA A 258 2.09 -23.94 3.81
C ALA A 258 0.67 -24.46 4.08
N GLY A 259 0.33 -24.53 5.36
CA GLY A 259 -0.94 -25.07 5.84
C GLY A 259 -0.99 -25.22 7.37
N PRO A 260 -2.14 -25.62 7.92
CA PRO A 260 -3.43 -25.74 7.23
C PRO A 260 -4.02 -24.37 6.85
N THR A 261 -5.00 -24.31 5.94
CA THR A 261 -5.66 -23.05 5.52
C THR A 261 -6.60 -22.45 6.56
N THR A 262 -6.92 -23.17 7.64
CA THR A 262 -7.66 -22.62 8.79
C THR A 262 -6.86 -21.51 9.48
N ASP A 263 -5.60 -21.76 9.80
CA ASP A 263 -4.56 -20.75 10.02
C ASP A 263 -3.20 -21.43 9.83
N TYR A 264 -2.29 -20.74 9.16
CA TYR A 264 -1.00 -21.30 8.82
C TYR A 264 -0.15 -21.49 10.08
N THR A 265 0.29 -22.73 10.29
CA THR A 265 1.21 -23.12 11.37
C THR A 265 2.45 -23.82 10.83
N THR A 266 2.38 -24.28 9.57
CA THR A 266 3.50 -24.84 8.82
C THR A 266 3.80 -23.91 7.65
N MET A 267 5.07 -23.52 7.51
CA MET A 267 5.59 -22.86 6.31
C MET A 267 6.97 -23.45 6.01
N ILE A 268 7.08 -24.08 4.84
CA ILE A 268 8.29 -24.63 4.28
C ILE A 268 8.61 -23.83 3.02
N ARG A 269 9.83 -23.34 2.91
CA ARG A 269 10.30 -22.62 1.72
C ARG A 269 11.61 -23.23 1.25
N GLU A 270 11.66 -23.68 0.01
CA GLU A 270 12.86 -24.28 -0.58
C GLU A 270 13.22 -23.58 -1.90
N SER A 271 14.52 -23.42 -2.14
CA SER A 271 14.99 -22.97 -3.45
C SER A 271 14.71 -24.06 -4.49
N ALA A 272 13.96 -23.70 -5.53
CA ALA A 272 13.55 -24.61 -6.59
C ALA A 272 14.42 -24.48 -7.85
N ALA A 273 15.28 -23.47 -7.93
CA ALA A 273 16.10 -23.18 -9.12
C ALA A 273 16.92 -24.39 -9.61
N ALA A 274 17.74 -24.98 -8.74
CA ALA A 274 18.65 -26.07 -9.12
C ALA A 274 18.04 -27.48 -9.04
N GLY A 275 16.95 -27.64 -8.28
CA GLY A 275 16.32 -28.95 -8.03
C GLY A 275 15.19 -29.31 -8.99
N SER A 276 14.84 -28.42 -9.90
CA SER A 276 13.72 -28.62 -10.81
C SER A 276 14.13 -29.41 -12.05
N VAL A 277 13.28 -30.36 -12.45
CA VAL A 277 13.53 -31.29 -13.56
C VAL A 277 12.53 -31.02 -14.68
N ALA A 278 13.00 -30.95 -15.92
CA ALA A 278 12.14 -30.74 -17.08
C ALA A 278 11.10 -31.87 -17.24
N ALA A 279 9.87 -31.48 -17.59
CA ALA A 279 8.72 -32.36 -17.74
C ALA A 279 7.82 -31.88 -18.89
N GLY A 280 8.28 -32.07 -20.12
CA GLY A 280 7.59 -31.56 -21.32
C GLY A 280 7.75 -30.05 -21.44
N ASP A 281 6.63 -29.32 -21.48
CA ASP A 281 6.55 -27.85 -21.47
C ASP A 281 6.56 -27.25 -20.04
N ALA A 282 6.78 -28.09 -19.03
CA ALA A 282 6.74 -27.75 -17.62
C ALA A 282 7.97 -28.26 -16.88
N PHE A 283 8.03 -27.99 -15.57
CA PHE A 283 9.06 -28.50 -14.67
C PHE A 283 8.41 -29.18 -13.46
N ASN A 284 9.10 -30.16 -12.90
CA ASN A 284 8.75 -30.82 -11.65
C ASN A 284 9.77 -30.47 -10.57
N TYR A 285 9.29 -30.15 -9.37
CA TYR A 285 10.12 -30.01 -8.17
C TYR A 285 9.55 -30.85 -7.03
N THR A 286 10.37 -31.71 -6.44
CA THR A 286 10.00 -32.46 -5.23
C THR A 286 10.61 -31.79 -4.01
N PHE A 287 9.78 -31.39 -3.06
CA PHE A 287 10.24 -30.85 -1.78
C PHE A 287 11.12 -31.86 -1.04
N LYS A 288 12.15 -31.38 -0.36
CA LYS A 288 12.97 -32.20 0.52
C LYS A 288 12.28 -32.43 1.86
N ALA A 289 11.60 -31.41 2.36
CA ALA A 289 10.80 -31.51 3.57
C ALA A 289 9.48 -32.25 3.30
N ALA A 290 9.16 -33.18 4.20
CA ALA A 290 7.88 -33.85 4.19
C ALA A 290 6.79 -32.97 4.85
N ILE A 291 5.56 -33.11 4.41
CA ILE A 291 4.39 -32.65 5.17
C ILE A 291 4.42 -33.34 6.54
N PRO A 292 4.16 -32.63 7.66
CA PRO A 292 4.13 -33.25 8.98
C PRO A 292 3.22 -34.49 9.00
N ALA A 293 3.67 -35.58 9.64
CA ALA A 293 2.92 -36.83 9.67
C ALA A 293 1.55 -36.72 10.38
N THR A 294 1.38 -35.70 11.22
CA THR A 294 0.14 -35.38 11.93
C THR A 294 -0.70 -34.29 11.23
N ALA A 295 -0.27 -33.81 10.07
CA ALA A 295 -0.98 -32.77 9.33
C ALA A 295 -2.35 -33.29 8.87
N THR A 296 -3.35 -32.42 8.99
CA THR A 296 -4.71 -32.60 8.46
C THR A 296 -5.17 -31.27 7.89
N GLY A 297 -6.27 -31.27 7.14
CA GLY A 297 -6.82 -30.05 6.55
C GLY A 297 -6.43 -29.84 5.09
N THR A 298 -6.48 -28.59 4.66
CA THR A 298 -6.01 -28.17 3.33
C THR A 298 -4.67 -27.45 3.44
N PHE A 299 -3.76 -27.77 2.54
CA PHE A 299 -2.49 -27.07 2.35
C PHE A 299 -2.49 -26.41 0.97
N PHE A 300 -1.48 -25.59 0.70
CA PHE A 300 -1.27 -25.05 -0.63
C PHE A 300 0.22 -24.93 -0.94
N VAL A 301 0.51 -24.91 -2.24
CA VAL A 301 1.82 -24.50 -2.77
C VAL A 301 1.70 -23.12 -3.38
N SER A 302 2.74 -22.31 -3.17
CA SER A 302 2.96 -21.05 -3.87
C SER A 302 4.43 -20.88 -4.23
N ALA A 303 4.79 -19.75 -4.83
CA ALA A 303 6.17 -19.43 -5.15
C ALA A 303 6.42 -17.93 -5.21
N ASP A 304 7.66 -17.54 -4.92
CA ASP A 304 8.22 -16.27 -5.35
C ASP A 304 9.40 -16.50 -6.29
N ALA A 305 9.35 -15.82 -7.44
CA ALA A 305 10.31 -15.96 -8.53
C ALA A 305 10.60 -14.59 -9.12
N TYR A 306 11.87 -14.26 -9.33
CA TYR A 306 12.25 -13.06 -10.07
C TYR A 306 13.59 -13.25 -10.78
N ARG A 307 13.81 -12.44 -11.81
CA ARG A 307 15.13 -12.19 -12.41
C ARG A 307 15.46 -10.71 -12.37
N ASN A 308 16.72 -10.39 -12.19
CA ASN A 308 17.22 -9.03 -12.31
C ASN A 308 17.42 -8.69 -13.80
N VAL A 309 16.82 -7.61 -14.26
CA VAL A 309 16.92 -7.12 -15.65
C VAL A 309 17.51 -5.72 -15.62
N ASN A 310 18.49 -5.46 -16.48
CA ASN A 310 19.02 -4.12 -16.68
C ASN A 310 18.15 -3.40 -17.71
N ILE A 311 17.41 -2.39 -17.26
CA ILE A 311 16.69 -1.46 -18.12
C ILE A 311 17.60 -0.29 -18.50
N ASN A 312 17.38 0.30 -19.68
CA ASN A 312 18.23 1.33 -20.29
C ASN A 312 19.72 0.95 -20.36
N PRO A 313 20.08 -0.24 -20.88
CA PRO A 313 21.47 -0.69 -20.91
C PRO A 313 22.37 0.30 -21.66
N GLY A 314 23.49 0.68 -21.06
CA GLY A 314 24.46 1.62 -21.63
C GLY A 314 24.07 3.09 -21.58
N GLN A 315 22.96 3.44 -20.92
CA GLN A 315 22.53 4.83 -20.72
C GLN A 315 22.87 5.34 -19.32
N VAL A 316 22.78 6.67 -19.12
CA VAL A 316 23.04 7.31 -17.81
C VAL A 316 22.07 6.84 -16.72
N LYS A 317 20.80 6.57 -17.10
CA LYS A 317 19.76 6.07 -16.20
C LYS A 317 19.60 4.54 -16.27
N GLN A 318 20.70 3.81 -16.52
CA GLN A 318 20.67 2.35 -16.44
C GLN A 318 20.33 1.93 -15.00
N GLU A 319 19.36 1.05 -14.85
CA GLU A 319 18.93 0.54 -13.55
C GLU A 319 18.71 -0.98 -13.62
N THR A 320 18.99 -1.68 -12.53
CA THR A 320 18.64 -3.10 -12.39
C THR A 320 17.30 -3.22 -11.66
N VAL A 321 16.29 -3.72 -12.37
CA VAL A 321 14.94 -3.91 -11.83
C VAL A 321 14.65 -5.40 -11.68
N ARG A 322 13.84 -5.76 -10.69
CA ARG A 322 13.34 -7.12 -10.54
C ARG A 322 12.11 -7.32 -11.41
N ASP A 323 12.24 -8.19 -12.39
CA ASP A 323 11.15 -8.75 -13.17
C ASP A 323 10.65 -10.00 -12.43
N ALA A 324 9.51 -9.85 -11.75
CA ALA A 324 9.00 -10.85 -10.80
C ALA A 324 7.67 -11.44 -11.25
N ALA A 325 7.46 -12.71 -10.94
CA ALA A 325 6.19 -13.37 -11.15
C ALA A 325 5.19 -13.02 -10.05
N THR A 326 3.94 -12.85 -10.41
CA THR A 326 2.82 -12.89 -9.46
C THR A 326 2.84 -14.23 -8.73
N ASN A 327 2.48 -14.25 -7.44
CA ASN A 327 2.62 -15.44 -6.60
C ASN A 327 1.42 -16.40 -6.81
N PRO A 328 1.57 -17.55 -7.50
CA PRO A 328 0.45 -18.45 -7.76
C PRO A 328 0.03 -19.17 -6.47
N LEU A 329 -1.26 -19.51 -6.32
CA LEU A 329 -1.76 -20.27 -5.18
C LEU A 329 -2.43 -21.56 -5.68
N LYS A 330 -1.94 -22.73 -5.23
CA LYS A 330 -2.53 -24.03 -5.56
C LYS A 330 -2.86 -24.82 -4.30
N TYR A 331 -4.14 -24.90 -3.97
CA TYR A 331 -4.65 -25.66 -2.82
C TYR A 331 -4.76 -27.15 -3.13
N PHE A 332 -4.48 -27.98 -2.12
CA PHE A 332 -4.62 -29.43 -2.17
C PHE A 332 -4.94 -29.99 -0.77
N ALA A 333 -5.67 -31.10 -0.73
CA ALA A 333 -6.09 -31.71 0.53
C ALA A 333 -4.96 -32.55 1.15
N VAL A 334 -4.86 -32.48 2.47
CA VAL A 334 -3.97 -33.29 3.31
C VAL A 334 -4.85 -33.99 4.35
N GLY A 335 -5.30 -35.21 4.04
CA GLY A 335 -6.22 -35.96 4.89
C GLY A 335 -7.71 -35.58 4.76
N ASP A 336 -8.02 -34.41 4.21
CA ASP A 336 -9.39 -33.99 3.89
C ASP A 336 -9.88 -34.60 2.56
N ALA A 337 -11.20 -34.67 2.38
CA ALA A 337 -11.80 -35.16 1.13
C ALA A 337 -11.63 -34.18 -0.04
N THR A 338 -11.64 -32.87 0.23
CA THR A 338 -11.57 -31.81 -0.79
C THR A 338 -10.81 -30.59 -0.25
N PRO A 339 -9.94 -29.96 -1.05
CA PRO A 339 -9.25 -28.75 -0.64
C PRO A 339 -10.22 -27.58 -0.44
N GLN A 340 -10.02 -26.81 0.62
CA GLN A 340 -10.73 -25.57 0.94
C GLN A 340 -9.74 -24.40 1.00
N ALA A 341 -10.01 -23.37 0.19
CA ALA A 341 -9.22 -22.14 0.23
C ALA A 341 -9.29 -21.49 1.61
N ARG A 342 -8.25 -20.72 1.96
CA ARG A 342 -8.29 -19.89 3.16
C ARG A 342 -9.40 -18.85 3.03
N ARG A 343 -10.01 -18.47 4.16
CA ARG A 343 -10.95 -17.36 4.24
C ARG A 343 -10.40 -16.11 3.55
N HIS A 344 -11.21 -15.50 2.67
CA HIS A 344 -10.90 -14.25 1.98
C HIS A 344 -11.40 -13.08 2.84
N ILE A 345 -10.48 -12.23 3.31
CA ILE A 345 -10.77 -11.17 4.28
C ILE A 345 -10.51 -9.79 3.67
N VAL A 346 -9.41 -9.66 2.95
CA VAL A 346 -8.98 -8.46 2.23
C VAL A 346 -8.62 -8.88 0.80
N SER A 347 -8.56 -7.94 -0.12
CA SER A 347 -8.13 -8.19 -1.50
C SER A 347 -6.98 -7.28 -1.90
N ASP A 348 -6.18 -7.74 -2.87
CA ASP A 348 -5.09 -6.97 -3.47
C ASP A 348 -5.60 -5.67 -4.09
N ALA A 349 -6.74 -5.73 -4.81
CA ALA A 349 -7.35 -4.57 -5.45
C ALA A 349 -7.67 -3.43 -4.46
N LYS A 350 -8.07 -3.75 -3.22
CA LYS A 350 -8.29 -2.74 -2.18
C LYS A 350 -6.98 -2.14 -1.67
N CYS A 351 -5.93 -2.95 -1.53
CA CYS A 351 -4.59 -2.45 -1.23
C CYS A 351 -4.07 -1.53 -2.34
N ASP A 352 -4.24 -1.94 -3.60
CA ASP A 352 -3.76 -1.24 -4.79
C ASP A 352 -4.54 0.05 -5.10
N THR A 353 -5.73 0.21 -4.53
CA THR A 353 -6.43 1.50 -4.54
C THR A 353 -5.54 2.62 -3.97
N CYS A 354 -4.70 2.31 -2.97
CA CYS A 354 -3.72 3.23 -2.41
C CYS A 354 -2.30 2.95 -2.91
N HIS A 355 -1.89 1.70 -3.09
CA HIS A 355 -0.51 1.31 -3.37
C HIS A 355 -0.16 1.15 -4.86
N GLY A 356 -1.14 1.17 -5.76
CA GLY A 356 -0.97 1.00 -7.21
C GLY A 356 -0.69 -0.44 -7.61
N ASP A 357 0.41 -0.99 -7.10
CA ASP A 357 0.82 -2.40 -7.23
C ASP A 357 1.66 -2.79 -6.00
N LEU A 358 0.99 -3.28 -4.95
CA LEU A 358 1.65 -3.55 -3.67
C LEU A 358 2.58 -4.76 -3.76
N ALA A 359 3.85 -4.49 -4.00
CA ALA A 359 4.88 -5.49 -4.16
C ALA A 359 6.01 -5.35 -3.13
N LEU A 360 5.95 -6.13 -2.04
CA LEU A 360 6.93 -6.06 -0.95
C LEU A 360 8.14 -6.98 -1.15
N HIS A 361 9.13 -6.81 -0.28
CA HIS A 361 10.41 -7.53 -0.31
C HIS A 361 11.22 -7.30 -1.60
N GLY A 362 11.14 -6.07 -2.09
CA GLY A 362 11.76 -5.60 -3.33
C GLY A 362 10.99 -6.09 -4.55
N GLY A 363 9.67 -5.89 -4.57
CA GLY A 363 8.88 -6.04 -5.80
C GLY A 363 8.60 -7.47 -6.25
N GLN A 364 8.53 -8.46 -5.35
CA GLN A 364 8.36 -9.88 -5.74
C GLN A 364 7.27 -10.64 -4.99
N ARG A 365 6.64 -9.97 -4.01
CA ARG A 365 5.60 -10.56 -3.16
C ARG A 365 4.40 -9.66 -3.19
N PHE A 366 3.41 -10.14 -3.92
CA PHE A 366 2.12 -9.53 -4.19
C PHE A 366 1.08 -10.29 -3.40
N ASN A 367 -0.12 -9.74 -3.30
CA ASN A 367 -1.31 -10.44 -2.82
C ASN A 367 -1.28 -10.81 -1.31
N PRO A 368 -2.28 -10.36 -0.52
CA PRO A 368 -2.33 -10.65 0.91
C PRO A 368 -2.44 -12.14 1.26
N GLU A 369 -3.05 -12.97 0.39
CA GLU A 369 -3.12 -14.42 0.55
C GLU A 369 -1.76 -15.09 0.50
N TYR A 370 -0.81 -14.51 -0.24
CA TYR A 370 0.59 -14.94 -0.24
C TYR A 370 1.37 -14.33 0.93
N CYS A 371 1.10 -13.08 1.30
CA CYS A 371 1.76 -12.44 2.44
C CYS A 371 1.56 -13.23 3.75
N VAL A 372 0.32 -13.66 4.04
CA VAL A 372 -0.03 -14.35 5.29
C VAL A 372 0.66 -15.71 5.46
N THR A 373 1.24 -16.27 4.39
CA THR A 373 1.94 -17.56 4.44
C THR A 373 3.26 -17.46 5.22
N CYS A 374 3.91 -16.29 5.14
CA CYS A 374 5.09 -15.97 5.94
C CYS A 374 4.71 -15.13 7.18
N HIS A 375 3.69 -14.28 7.05
CA HIS A 375 3.16 -13.40 8.07
C HIS A 375 1.96 -14.05 8.80
N PHE A 376 2.20 -15.22 9.40
CA PHE A 376 1.20 -16.02 10.11
C PHE A 376 1.21 -15.74 11.62
N PRO A 377 0.23 -16.21 12.41
CA PRO A 377 0.06 -15.79 13.81
C PRO A 377 1.28 -15.96 14.73
N ALA A 378 2.05 -17.04 14.59
CA ALA A 378 3.25 -17.25 15.40
C ALA A 378 4.52 -16.59 14.83
N ALA A 379 4.44 -15.95 13.66
CA ALA A 379 5.58 -15.34 12.99
C ALA A 379 6.06 -14.08 13.73
N GLN A 380 7.37 -13.98 13.91
CA GLN A 380 8.05 -12.88 14.61
C GLN A 380 9.30 -12.46 13.86
N ASP A 381 9.79 -11.25 14.14
CA ASP A 381 11.08 -10.76 13.64
C ASP A 381 12.30 -11.25 14.44
N ALA A 382 12.11 -12.17 15.39
CA ALA A 382 13.14 -12.67 16.31
C ALA A 382 14.41 -13.19 15.61
N ALA A 383 14.27 -13.76 14.41
CA ALA A 383 15.39 -14.33 13.66
C ALA A 383 16.37 -13.28 13.10
N VAL A 384 15.94 -12.01 12.98
CA VAL A 384 16.72 -10.92 12.39
C VAL A 384 16.87 -9.70 13.31
N ARG A 385 16.12 -9.66 14.41
CA ARG A 385 16.19 -8.59 15.40
C ARG A 385 17.52 -8.63 16.17
N PRO A 386 18.21 -7.49 16.35
CA PRO A 386 19.41 -7.41 17.19
C PRO A 386 19.15 -7.87 18.63
N ALA A 387 20.14 -8.52 19.24
CA ALA A 387 20.00 -9.10 20.58
C ALA A 387 19.72 -8.05 21.67
N ASP A 388 20.26 -6.84 21.52
CA ASP A 388 20.03 -5.68 22.39
C ASP A 388 18.66 -5.03 22.18
N GLN A 389 17.96 -5.37 21.09
CA GLN A 389 16.63 -4.87 20.75
C GLN A 389 15.51 -5.87 21.08
N MET A 390 15.84 -7.02 21.67
CA MET A 390 14.87 -8.01 22.13
C MET A 390 14.04 -7.46 23.32
N PRO A 391 12.79 -7.91 23.52
CA PRO A 391 12.12 -9.02 22.82
C PRO A 391 11.64 -8.68 21.41
N SER A 392 11.26 -9.70 20.64
CA SER A 392 10.78 -9.60 19.24
C SER A 392 9.40 -8.96 19.12
N ARG A 393 9.07 -8.54 17.90
CA ARG A 393 7.72 -8.13 17.47
C ARG A 393 7.06 -9.23 16.65
N SER A 394 5.74 -9.29 16.72
CA SER A 394 4.93 -10.06 15.80
C SER A 394 4.96 -9.45 14.41
N ILE A 395 5.06 -10.33 13.42
CA ILE A 395 4.86 -9.99 12.00
C ILE A 395 3.64 -10.73 11.44
N ASP A 396 2.70 -11.13 12.30
CA ASP A 396 1.39 -11.65 11.88
C ASP A 396 0.65 -10.60 11.07
N LEU A 397 0.18 -10.95 9.87
CA LEU A 397 -0.30 -9.99 8.87
C LEU A 397 -1.37 -9.05 9.40
N LYS A 398 -2.38 -9.58 10.12
CA LYS A 398 -3.48 -8.76 10.65
C LYS A 398 -3.00 -7.75 11.70
N PHE A 399 -2.09 -8.16 12.57
CA PHE A 399 -1.55 -7.30 13.62
C PHE A 399 -0.62 -6.25 13.00
N MET A 400 0.26 -6.67 12.11
CA MET A 400 1.24 -5.83 11.45
C MET A 400 0.60 -4.78 10.55
N VAL A 401 -0.35 -5.17 9.68
CA VAL A 401 -1.02 -4.22 8.76
C VAL A 401 -1.80 -3.17 9.54
N HIS A 402 -2.55 -3.55 10.57
CA HIS A 402 -3.25 -2.59 11.43
C HIS A 402 -2.28 -1.61 12.11
N ARG A 403 -1.16 -2.10 12.67
CA ARG A 403 -0.14 -1.25 13.30
C ARG A 403 0.50 -0.27 12.33
N ILE A 404 0.89 -0.74 11.14
CA ILE A 404 1.49 0.11 10.10
C ILE A 404 0.55 1.27 9.74
N HIS A 405 -0.74 1.00 9.58
CA HIS A 405 -1.72 2.00 9.16
C HIS A 405 -2.31 2.84 10.31
N MET A 406 -2.12 2.45 11.57
CA MET A 406 -2.28 3.39 12.70
C MET A 406 -1.13 4.39 12.76
N GLY A 407 0.08 3.95 12.43
CA GLY A 407 1.26 4.79 12.25
C GLY A 407 1.51 5.75 13.42
N HIS A 408 1.50 7.06 13.16
CA HIS A 408 1.75 8.10 14.16
C HIS A 408 0.73 8.21 15.30
N GLU A 409 -0.43 7.56 15.18
CA GLU A 409 -1.41 7.52 16.27
C GLU A 409 -1.17 6.39 17.26
N LEU A 410 -0.22 5.50 16.97
CA LEU A 410 0.20 4.50 17.95
C LEU A 410 0.79 5.18 19.18
N THR A 411 0.34 4.76 20.36
CA THR A 411 0.88 5.25 21.64
C THR A 411 2.19 4.57 22.03
N ARG A 412 2.55 3.48 21.34
CA ARG A 412 3.75 2.66 21.59
C ARG A 412 4.60 2.53 20.34
N ASP A 413 5.92 2.40 20.54
CA ASP A 413 6.88 2.07 19.48
C ASP A 413 6.46 0.81 18.71
N TYR A 414 6.44 0.90 17.39
CA TYR A 414 6.25 -0.21 16.48
C TYR A 414 7.37 -0.22 15.43
N THR A 415 8.51 -0.77 15.85
CA THR A 415 9.67 -1.02 15.00
C THR A 415 9.77 -2.50 14.64
N ILE A 416 9.85 -2.84 13.34
CA ILE A 416 10.10 -4.19 12.81
C ILE A 416 11.49 -4.25 12.20
N PHE A 417 12.20 -5.36 12.45
CA PHE A 417 13.48 -5.65 11.78
C PHE A 417 13.28 -6.60 10.61
N GLY A 418 13.84 -6.24 9.46
CA GLY A 418 13.84 -7.04 8.25
C GLY A 418 15.19 -7.73 8.01
N ARG A 419 15.25 -8.49 6.91
CA ARG A 419 16.50 -9.10 6.46
C ARG A 419 17.49 -8.03 5.99
N SER A 420 18.76 -8.39 5.90
CA SER A 420 19.84 -7.47 5.50
C SER A 420 20.02 -6.27 6.44
N GLY A 421 19.55 -6.38 7.68
CA GLY A 421 19.67 -5.32 8.69
C GLY A 421 18.73 -4.12 8.46
N SER A 422 17.66 -4.28 7.66
CA SER A 422 16.70 -3.19 7.51
C SER A 422 15.90 -2.98 8.80
N THR A 423 15.70 -1.73 9.17
CA THR A 423 14.92 -1.32 10.33
C THR A 423 13.78 -0.43 9.86
N HIS A 424 12.56 -0.77 10.24
CA HIS A 424 11.36 -0.04 9.84
C HIS A 424 10.61 0.40 11.10
N ASN A 425 10.61 1.70 11.38
CA ASN A 425 9.74 2.30 12.37
C ASN A 425 8.52 2.89 11.66
N TYR A 426 7.32 2.56 12.13
CA TYR A 426 6.07 2.98 11.50
C TYR A 426 5.37 4.11 12.26
N ASN A 427 5.90 4.57 13.39
CA ASN A 427 5.29 5.61 14.23
C ASN A 427 5.32 7.02 13.60
N GLU A 428 5.87 7.19 12.41
CA GLU A 428 5.87 8.47 11.69
C GLU A 428 4.93 8.45 10.48
N ILE A 429 4.35 7.28 10.15
CA ILE A 429 3.48 7.15 8.99
C ILE A 429 2.11 7.77 9.26
N GLY A 430 1.65 8.59 8.32
CA GLY A 430 0.26 9.06 8.26
C GLY A 430 -0.57 8.16 7.34
N TYR A 431 -1.79 7.82 7.76
CA TYR A 431 -2.78 7.16 6.91
C TYR A 431 -3.71 8.22 6.29
N PRO A 432 -3.91 8.24 4.96
CA PRO A 432 -4.62 9.33 4.28
C PRO A 432 -6.15 9.32 4.49
N ALA A 433 -6.72 8.19 4.89
CA ALA A 433 -8.14 8.02 5.18
C ALA A 433 -8.38 7.83 6.69
N SER A 434 -9.64 7.68 7.09
CA SER A 434 -10.00 7.29 8.43
C SER A 434 -9.69 5.81 8.67
N ARG A 435 -9.00 5.50 9.78
CA ARG A 435 -8.72 4.10 10.15
C ARG A 435 -9.97 3.38 10.67
N THR A 436 -11.06 4.12 10.99
CA THR A 436 -12.34 3.50 11.36
C THR A 436 -13.08 2.99 10.12
N ASN A 437 -12.72 3.45 8.92
CA ASN A 437 -13.31 2.98 7.67
C ASN A 437 -12.77 1.59 7.27
N CYS A 438 -13.27 0.54 7.93
CA CYS A 438 -12.83 -0.84 7.72
C CYS A 438 -12.96 -1.28 6.24
N ALA A 439 -13.93 -0.72 5.51
CA ALA A 439 -14.24 -1.05 4.13
C ALA A 439 -13.13 -0.66 3.14
N LYS A 440 -12.20 0.24 3.53
CA LYS A 440 -11.01 0.57 2.74
C LYS A 440 -10.12 -0.65 2.47
N CYS A 441 -10.08 -1.62 3.40
CA CYS A 441 -9.26 -2.83 3.25
C CYS A 441 -10.09 -4.12 3.18
N HIS A 442 -11.15 -4.21 3.98
CA HIS A 442 -11.91 -5.45 4.16
C HIS A 442 -12.95 -5.68 3.07
N GLU A 443 -13.06 -6.92 2.60
CA GLU A 443 -14.14 -7.33 1.69
C GLU A 443 -15.49 -7.42 2.39
N GLY A 444 -16.50 -6.75 1.85
CA GLY A 444 -17.85 -6.71 2.43
C GLY A 444 -17.82 -6.42 3.95
N THR A 445 -18.24 -7.39 4.75
CA THR A 445 -18.30 -7.29 6.22
C THR A 445 -17.32 -8.24 6.92
N THR A 446 -16.20 -8.60 6.28
CA THR A 446 -15.21 -9.55 6.84
C THR A 446 -14.46 -9.04 8.07
N TYR A 447 -14.60 -7.75 8.40
CA TYR A 447 -14.09 -7.14 9.63
C TYR A 447 -14.93 -7.47 10.88
N ASN A 448 -16.11 -8.07 10.71
CA ASN A 448 -16.96 -8.44 11.84
C ASN A 448 -16.35 -9.58 12.67
N ILE A 449 -16.61 -9.55 13.98
CA ILE A 449 -16.24 -10.61 14.92
C ILE A 449 -17.49 -11.33 15.46
N PRO A 450 -17.39 -12.58 15.94
CA PRO A 450 -16.19 -13.40 16.03
C PRO A 450 -15.67 -13.80 14.65
N SER A 451 -14.36 -13.64 14.45
CA SER A 451 -13.68 -14.11 13.25
C SER A 451 -13.53 -15.64 13.29
N ALA A 452 -13.32 -16.24 12.11
CA ALA A 452 -13.00 -17.66 11.98
C ALA A 452 -11.52 -18.01 12.23
N GLY A 453 -10.73 -17.07 12.78
CA GLY A 453 -9.33 -17.32 13.14
C GLY A 453 -9.23 -18.27 14.34
N VAL A 454 -8.22 -19.13 14.34
CA VAL A 454 -8.04 -20.16 15.37
C VAL A 454 -6.67 -20.12 16.05
N ALA A 455 -5.65 -19.59 15.40
CA ALA A 455 -4.30 -19.54 15.95
C ALA A 455 -4.01 -18.19 16.60
N SER A 456 -3.53 -18.23 17.85
CA SER A 456 -3.17 -17.04 18.62
C SER A 456 -1.89 -16.39 18.09
N THR A 457 -1.88 -15.07 18.07
CA THR A 457 -0.75 -14.23 17.66
C THR A 457 0.33 -14.22 18.74
N VAL A 458 1.59 -14.41 18.37
CA VAL A 458 2.72 -14.31 19.32
C VAL A 458 3.37 -12.94 19.20
N GLU A 459 3.14 -12.08 20.20
CA GLU A 459 3.66 -10.71 20.27
C GLU A 459 4.31 -10.46 21.64
N PRO A 460 5.60 -10.78 21.80
CA PRO A 460 6.29 -10.67 23.10
C PRO A 460 6.42 -9.25 23.67
N ARG A 461 6.20 -8.20 22.86
CA ARG A 461 6.23 -6.80 23.31
C ARG A 461 4.83 -6.23 23.58
N GLU A 462 3.78 -7.05 23.56
CA GLU A 462 2.47 -6.68 24.09
C GLU A 462 2.33 -7.02 25.57
N PHE A 463 1.27 -6.53 26.19
CA PHE A 463 1.03 -6.72 27.64
C PHE A 463 0.72 -8.17 28.03
N TYR A 464 0.27 -8.99 27.07
CA TYR A 464 0.16 -10.44 27.21
C TYR A 464 0.41 -11.12 25.87
N SER A 465 0.90 -12.35 25.93
CA SER A 465 1.20 -13.16 24.75
C SER A 465 1.18 -14.65 25.15
N PRO A 466 0.66 -15.56 24.32
CA PRO A 466 0.04 -15.31 23.02
C PRO A 466 -1.34 -14.64 23.13
N ILE A 467 -1.71 -13.85 22.12
CA ILE A 467 -2.94 -13.07 22.02
C ILE A 467 -3.95 -13.84 21.15
N PRO A 468 -5.16 -14.14 21.65
CA PRO A 468 -6.18 -14.81 20.84
C PRO A 468 -6.57 -14.06 19.56
N PRO A 469 -7.10 -14.75 18.52
CA PRO A 469 -7.28 -14.19 17.18
C PRO A 469 -8.08 -12.89 17.09
N ASN A 470 -9.22 -12.78 17.80
CA ASN A 470 -10.05 -11.57 17.75
C ASN A 470 -9.38 -10.43 18.53
N SER A 471 -8.86 -10.72 19.72
CA SER A 471 -8.09 -9.78 20.53
C SER A 471 -6.91 -9.20 19.74
N ALA A 472 -6.17 -10.04 19.01
CA ALA A 472 -5.03 -9.61 18.21
C ALA A 472 -5.44 -8.69 17.04
N ALA A 473 -6.61 -8.90 16.45
CA ALA A 473 -7.12 -7.99 15.42
C ALA A 473 -7.38 -6.59 15.99
N CYS A 474 -8.01 -6.51 17.18
CA CYS A 474 -8.31 -5.24 17.86
C CYS A 474 -7.05 -4.54 18.37
N LEU A 475 -6.15 -5.28 19.04
CA LEU A 475 -4.89 -4.75 19.57
C LEU A 475 -3.88 -4.41 18.47
N GLY A 476 -4.15 -4.77 17.22
CA GLY A 476 -3.45 -4.23 16.06
C GLY A 476 -3.59 -2.71 15.94
N CYS A 477 -4.73 -2.15 16.35
CA CYS A 477 -4.96 -0.70 16.39
C CYS A 477 -4.98 -0.13 17.81
N HIS A 478 -5.69 -0.78 18.72
CA HIS A 478 -5.90 -0.31 20.09
C HIS A 478 -4.74 -0.72 20.99
N ASP A 479 -3.71 0.11 21.06
CA ASP A 479 -2.43 -0.25 21.69
C ASP A 479 -2.25 0.21 23.14
N SER A 480 -3.31 0.71 23.77
CA SER A 480 -3.26 1.12 25.16
C SER A 480 -3.24 -0.07 26.13
N LEU A 481 -2.72 0.16 27.35
CA LEU A 481 -2.78 -0.82 28.44
C LEU A 481 -4.22 -1.19 28.79
N ASP A 482 -5.13 -0.22 28.77
CA ASP A 482 -6.54 -0.44 29.10
C ASP A 482 -7.23 -1.34 28.08
N ALA A 483 -6.97 -1.12 26.78
CA ALA A 483 -7.46 -1.99 25.72
C ALA A 483 -6.95 -3.43 25.89
N ALA A 484 -5.65 -3.60 26.19
CA ALA A 484 -5.08 -4.93 26.43
C ALA A 484 -5.65 -5.61 27.68
N ALA A 485 -5.90 -4.87 28.76
CA ALA A 485 -6.56 -5.40 29.94
C ALA A 485 -8.01 -5.82 29.64
N HIS A 486 -8.75 -4.99 28.90
CA HIS A 486 -10.11 -5.29 28.47
C HIS A 486 -10.18 -6.56 27.62
N THR A 487 -9.32 -6.71 26.61
CA THR A 487 -9.30 -7.92 25.78
C THR A 487 -8.91 -9.14 26.61
N TYR A 488 -7.89 -9.03 27.48
CA TYR A 488 -7.46 -10.12 28.36
C TYR A 488 -8.60 -10.62 29.27
N LEU A 489 -9.36 -9.71 29.89
CA LEU A 489 -10.50 -10.06 30.74
C LEU A 489 -11.63 -10.79 30.00
N ASN A 490 -11.72 -10.61 28.67
CA ASN A 490 -12.69 -11.26 27.80
C ASN A 490 -12.15 -12.54 27.13
N THR A 491 -11.03 -13.07 27.64
CA THR A 491 -10.50 -14.38 27.26
C THR A 491 -10.71 -15.39 28.39
N ALA A 492 -11.00 -16.63 28.02
CA ALA A 492 -11.14 -17.73 28.97
C ALA A 492 -10.43 -18.99 28.48
N ASN A 493 -9.79 -19.71 29.42
CA ASN A 493 -9.22 -21.02 29.16
C ASN A 493 -10.12 -22.08 29.79
N PHE A 494 -10.68 -22.96 28.96
CA PHE A 494 -11.55 -24.05 29.38
C PHE A 494 -10.77 -25.37 29.45
N PRO A 495 -11.29 -26.39 30.17
CA PRO A 495 -10.71 -27.73 30.18
C PRO A 495 -10.49 -28.29 28.77
N GLY A 496 -9.42 -29.06 28.59
CA GLY A 496 -9.02 -29.61 27.28
C GLY A 496 -8.27 -28.62 26.37
N GLY A 497 -7.80 -27.49 26.90
CA GLY A 497 -7.00 -26.51 26.15
C GLY A 497 -7.83 -25.63 25.22
N THR A 498 -9.15 -25.62 25.38
CA THR A 498 -10.04 -24.76 24.58
C THR A 498 -9.89 -23.32 25.06
N GLN A 499 -9.38 -22.46 24.18
CA GLN A 499 -9.33 -21.02 24.43
C GLN A 499 -10.56 -20.36 23.81
N GLY A 500 -11.27 -19.54 24.59
CA GLY A 500 -12.46 -18.83 24.16
C GLY A 500 -12.31 -17.32 24.28
N GLU A 501 -13.00 -16.60 23.41
CA GLU A 501 -13.13 -15.14 23.44
C GLU A 501 -14.61 -14.76 23.49
N SER A 502 -15.01 -13.90 24.42
CA SER A 502 -16.38 -13.39 24.54
C SER A 502 -16.64 -12.13 23.72
N CYS A 503 -15.71 -11.71 22.85
CA CYS A 503 -15.78 -10.45 22.11
C CYS A 503 -17.07 -10.32 21.28
N GLY A 504 -17.54 -11.41 20.67
CA GLY A 504 -18.75 -11.43 19.85
C GLY A 504 -20.04 -11.10 20.59
N VAL A 505 -20.05 -11.19 21.94
CA VAL A 505 -21.22 -10.83 22.76
C VAL A 505 -21.48 -9.32 22.70
N CYS A 506 -20.42 -8.51 22.76
CA CYS A 506 -20.52 -7.05 22.81
C CYS A 506 -20.23 -6.39 21.46
N HIS A 507 -19.38 -7.01 20.64
CA HIS A 507 -18.87 -6.45 19.38
C HIS A 507 -19.33 -7.21 18.12
N GLY A 508 -20.18 -8.24 18.28
CA GLY A 508 -20.78 -8.92 17.14
C GLY A 508 -21.72 -8.01 16.33
N PRO A 509 -22.07 -8.37 15.08
CA PRO A 509 -22.78 -7.48 14.14
C PRO A 509 -24.09 -6.87 14.69
N ASN A 510 -24.79 -7.59 15.57
CA ASN A 510 -26.06 -7.17 16.15
C ASN A 510 -25.94 -6.66 17.59
N ALA A 511 -24.73 -6.64 18.15
CA ALA A 511 -24.50 -6.25 19.52
C ALA A 511 -24.56 -4.71 19.69
N GLU A 512 -24.61 -4.25 20.94
CA GLU A 512 -24.65 -2.83 21.28
C GLU A 512 -23.41 -2.09 20.74
N PHE A 513 -22.23 -2.66 20.94
CA PHE A 513 -20.94 -2.11 20.52
C PHE A 513 -20.37 -2.83 19.29
N ALA A 514 -21.24 -3.25 18.36
CA ALA A 514 -20.85 -3.90 17.12
C ALA A 514 -19.72 -3.13 16.41
N VAL A 515 -18.74 -3.84 15.84
CA VAL A 515 -17.61 -3.21 15.12
C VAL A 515 -18.09 -2.18 14.11
N ALA A 516 -19.11 -2.53 13.31
CA ALA A 516 -19.71 -1.64 12.33
C ALA A 516 -20.39 -0.39 12.91
N LYS A 517 -20.79 -0.39 14.19
CA LYS A 517 -21.44 0.76 14.85
C LYS A 517 -20.43 1.68 15.52
N VAL A 518 -19.45 1.11 16.21
CA VAL A 518 -18.44 1.91 16.93
C VAL A 518 -17.36 2.49 16.00
N HIS A 519 -17.31 1.97 14.78
CA HIS A 519 -16.54 2.52 13.66
C HIS A 519 -17.46 3.02 12.54
N ALA A 520 -18.76 3.18 12.81
CA ALA A 520 -19.65 3.88 11.89
C ALA A 520 -19.25 5.35 11.88
N ASN A 521 -19.14 5.87 10.67
CA ASN A 521 -18.84 7.26 10.37
C ASN A 521 -20.09 7.90 9.76
#